data_AF-W6K9V6-F1
#
_entry.id   AF-W6K9V6-F1
#
_cell.length_a   1.000
_cell.length_b   1.000
_cell.length_c   1.000
_cell.angle_alpha   90.00
_cell.angle_beta   90.00
_cell.angle_gamma   90.00
#
_symmetry.space_group_name_H-M   'P 1'
#
loop_
_entity.id
_entity.type
_entity.pdbx_description
1 polymer ?
#
loop_
_entity_poly.entity_id
_entity_poly.type
_entity_poly.pdbx_seq_one_letter_code
_entity_poly.pdbx_strand_id
1 'polypeptide(L)'
;MPRTRLLPDALRAPADAAATSPPRKTLAKGMVDWEIFFEAKDQGVIPLVKQARSLDTLEKCYAVTVAQLFRRDGDSDRRRTFEALFHELVGAGEQDLEAIKERLTLVFRHIKEERKERVDMLLKAKASKAEEEERRATEAQVDLDEDESVELETPMATSPDEPEGPTAREAFKEVFAQLFINRLMLMEADMDWCQKNHVKPPFFCSPDFSALFKQALIDHLGDAMADHFPSLLTRIKLKEPDDRLAYTLENLEDRKYRRVLWETWQGVWARVTQEQVAPKKPSPEKQKKKGFLESLTGQSGDKKGDSIAGWKKKVAAVKEHNANCVALWEIITDTSTLFVPPTKEDDGKMLMQLFGRSMSGLKKEITALRQIAGQGGELGRAFDRYQAGKSLDLSLTVVSFQAPDLYQDDHKKILKKYLAGIPAESRASAYPLTTRFLGEFLN
;
A
#
# COMPACT_ATOMS: atom_id res chain seq x y z
N MET A 1 24.19 32.92 -18.85
CA MET A 1 23.31 31.87 -19.41
C MET A 1 22.52 31.22 -18.26
N PRO A 2 21.25 31.60 -18.02
CA PRO A 2 20.45 30.93 -17.00
C PRO A 2 19.94 29.60 -17.55
N ARG A 3 20.05 28.52 -16.75
CA ARG A 3 19.59 27.17 -17.08
C ARG A 3 18.09 27.06 -16.82
N THR A 4 17.30 26.94 -17.88
CA THR A 4 15.90 26.55 -17.82
C THR A 4 15.80 25.12 -17.27
N ARG A 5 15.23 24.94 -16.08
CA ARG A 5 14.85 23.60 -15.58
C ARG A 5 13.57 23.17 -16.29
N LEU A 6 13.65 22.05 -17.02
CA LEU A 6 12.48 21.41 -17.62
C LEU A 6 11.56 20.85 -16.52
N LEU A 7 10.26 21.11 -16.65
CA LEU A 7 9.21 20.54 -15.81
C LEU A 7 9.22 18.99 -15.88
N PRO A 8 8.80 18.29 -14.81
CA PRO A 8 8.60 16.84 -14.85
C PRO A 8 7.53 16.46 -15.88
N ASP A 9 7.77 15.38 -16.64
CA ASP A 9 6.87 14.88 -17.70
C ASP A 9 5.42 14.58 -17.25
N ALA A 10 5.15 14.57 -15.94
CA ALA A 10 3.82 14.38 -15.35
C ALA A 10 2.88 15.62 -15.42
N LEU A 11 3.32 16.72 -16.04
CA LEU A 11 2.56 17.98 -16.14
C LEU A 11 2.37 18.48 -17.58
N ARG A 12 2.67 17.67 -18.60
CA ARG A 12 2.29 17.98 -19.99
C ARG A 12 0.79 17.72 -20.19
N ALA A 13 0.02 18.78 -20.39
CA ALA A 13 -1.40 18.69 -20.71
C ALA A 13 -1.62 18.05 -22.11
N PRO A 14 -2.67 17.24 -22.30
CA PRO A 14 -3.17 16.94 -23.64
C PRO A 14 -3.79 18.22 -24.25
N ALA A 15 -3.55 18.41 -25.55
CA ALA A 15 -4.04 19.56 -26.31
C ALA A 15 -5.57 19.64 -26.34
N ASP A 16 -6.08 20.87 -26.34
CA ASP A 16 -7.48 21.28 -26.32
C ASP A 16 -8.39 20.42 -27.21
N ALA A 17 -9.41 19.81 -26.58
CA ALA A 17 -10.63 19.39 -27.26
C ALA A 17 -11.77 20.29 -26.75
N ALA A 18 -12.30 21.09 -27.68
CA ALA A 18 -13.33 22.08 -27.45
C ALA A 18 -14.58 21.49 -26.78
N ALA A 19 -15.09 22.25 -25.80
CA ALA A 19 -16.27 21.93 -25.03
C ALA A 19 -17.56 21.96 -25.86
N THR A 20 -18.30 20.86 -25.86
CA THR A 20 -19.75 20.85 -26.02
C THR A 20 -20.35 20.19 -24.78
N SER A 21 -20.94 21.00 -23.90
CA SER A 21 -21.56 20.52 -22.65
C SER A 21 -22.82 19.69 -22.95
N PRO A 22 -22.91 18.43 -22.48
CA PRO A 22 -24.14 17.65 -22.54
C PRO A 22 -25.18 18.16 -21.52
N PRO A 23 -26.48 17.84 -21.69
CA PRO A 23 -27.56 18.43 -20.90
C PRO A 23 -27.52 18.01 -19.42
N ARG A 24 -27.85 18.98 -18.54
CA ARG A 24 -27.82 18.87 -17.07
C ARG A 24 -28.72 17.76 -16.55
N LYS A 25 -28.13 16.76 -15.88
CA LYS A 25 -28.85 15.92 -14.92
C LYS A 25 -29.11 16.73 -13.66
N THR A 26 -30.36 16.92 -13.28
CA THR A 26 -30.75 17.55 -12.01
C THR A 26 -30.31 16.65 -10.85
N LEU A 27 -29.39 17.15 -10.01
CA LEU A 27 -28.94 16.46 -8.80
C LEU A 27 -30.09 16.36 -7.79
N ALA A 28 -30.18 15.22 -7.09
CA ALA A 28 -31.20 15.00 -6.07
C ALA A 28 -31.08 16.00 -4.90
N LYS A 29 -32.22 16.32 -4.27
CA LYS A 29 -32.33 17.30 -3.17
C LYS A 29 -31.33 16.97 -2.04
N GLY A 30 -30.37 17.87 -1.80
CA GLY A 30 -29.33 17.73 -0.77
C GLY A 30 -27.96 17.24 -1.26
N MET A 31 -27.78 16.97 -2.56
CA MET A 31 -26.47 16.66 -3.15
C MET A 31 -25.77 17.93 -3.62
N VAL A 32 -24.47 18.05 -3.28
CA VAL A 32 -23.62 19.17 -3.71
C VAL A 32 -23.18 18.92 -5.15
N ASP A 33 -23.40 19.90 -6.02
CA ASP A 33 -22.77 19.92 -7.35
C ASP A 33 -21.30 20.29 -7.20
N TRP A 34 -20.44 19.28 -7.22
CA TRP A 34 -19.00 19.48 -7.05
C TRP A 34 -18.38 20.24 -8.22
N GLU A 35 -18.97 20.20 -9.42
CA GLU A 35 -18.47 21.01 -10.54
C GLU A 35 -18.69 22.49 -10.27
N ILE A 36 -19.91 22.86 -9.84
CA ILE A 36 -20.23 24.23 -9.48
C ILE A 36 -19.43 24.67 -8.24
N PHE A 37 -19.35 23.84 -7.21
CA PHE A 37 -18.63 24.18 -5.98
C PHE A 37 -17.15 24.52 -6.22
N PHE A 38 -16.48 23.80 -7.12
CA PHE A 38 -15.06 24.02 -7.38
C PHE A 38 -14.78 25.01 -8.53
N GLU A 39 -15.53 24.98 -9.63
CA GLU A 39 -15.18 25.67 -10.87
C GLU A 39 -16.11 26.85 -11.22
N ALA A 40 -17.15 27.14 -10.44
CA ALA A 40 -18.03 28.29 -10.71
C ALA A 40 -17.22 29.59 -10.84
N LYS A 41 -17.38 30.28 -11.96
CA LYS A 41 -16.51 31.39 -12.41
C LYS A 41 -16.17 32.43 -11.32
N ASP A 42 -17.15 32.80 -10.50
CA ASP A 42 -17.02 33.88 -9.50
C ASP A 42 -17.15 33.41 -8.04
N GLN A 43 -17.60 32.16 -7.82
CA GLN A 43 -17.91 31.63 -6.48
C GLN A 43 -17.27 30.28 -6.19
N GLY A 44 -16.63 29.68 -7.19
CA GLY A 44 -15.95 28.40 -7.06
C GLY A 44 -14.65 28.54 -6.28
N VAL A 45 -14.29 27.47 -5.57
CA VAL A 45 -13.05 27.41 -4.79
C VAL A 45 -11.81 27.72 -5.65
N ILE A 46 -11.73 27.18 -6.88
CA ILE A 46 -10.55 27.34 -7.73
C ILE A 46 -10.37 28.81 -8.19
N PRO A 47 -11.41 29.49 -8.70
CA PRO A 47 -11.31 30.93 -8.98
C PRO A 47 -10.92 31.78 -7.76
N LEU A 48 -11.45 31.48 -6.58
CA LEU A 48 -11.09 32.20 -5.34
C LEU A 48 -9.61 32.03 -4.97
N VAL A 49 -9.07 30.82 -5.13
CA VAL A 49 -7.65 30.51 -4.96
C VAL A 49 -6.79 31.32 -5.93
N LYS A 50 -7.22 31.43 -7.20
CA LYS A 50 -6.51 32.22 -8.22
C LYS A 50 -6.51 33.72 -7.92
N GLN A 51 -7.55 34.24 -7.25
CA GLN A 51 -7.67 35.65 -6.89
C GLN A 51 -6.86 36.05 -5.64
N ALA A 52 -6.32 35.11 -4.87
CA ALA A 52 -5.54 35.41 -3.67
C ALA A 52 -4.30 36.27 -4.00
N ARG A 53 -4.09 37.38 -3.28
CA ARG A 53 -2.99 38.32 -3.56
C ARG A 53 -1.75 38.11 -2.67
N SER A 54 -1.85 37.21 -1.69
CA SER A 54 -0.77 36.90 -0.75
C SER A 54 -0.87 35.45 -0.30
N LEU A 55 0.24 34.93 0.24
CA LEU A 55 0.30 33.60 0.85
C LEU A 55 -0.65 33.46 2.05
N ASP A 56 -0.75 34.49 2.89
CA ASP A 56 -1.66 34.50 4.05
C ASP A 56 -3.14 34.43 3.62
N THR A 57 -3.53 35.18 2.57
CA THR A 57 -4.88 35.07 2.02
C THR A 57 -5.13 33.68 1.42
N LEU A 58 -4.13 33.12 0.73
CA LEU A 58 -4.22 31.79 0.12
C LEU A 58 -4.36 30.68 1.17
N GLU A 59 -3.62 30.77 2.27
CA GLU A 59 -3.69 29.86 3.42
C GLU A 59 -5.08 29.91 4.07
N LYS A 60 -5.61 31.11 4.31
CA LYS A 60 -6.96 31.29 4.86
C LYS A 60 -8.03 30.72 3.93
N CYS A 61 -7.94 30.98 2.63
CA CYS A 61 -8.84 30.40 1.64
C CYS A 61 -8.78 28.86 1.68
N TYR A 62 -7.56 28.30 1.71
CA TYR A 62 -7.35 26.86 1.77
C TYR A 62 -7.94 26.23 3.04
N ALA A 63 -7.64 26.79 4.21
CA ALA A 63 -8.11 26.31 5.50
C ALA A 63 -9.65 26.32 5.58
N VAL A 64 -10.28 27.41 5.12
CA VAL A 64 -11.76 27.49 5.07
C VAL A 64 -12.33 26.40 4.14
N THR A 65 -11.75 26.21 2.96
CA THR A 65 -12.19 25.17 2.02
C THR A 65 -12.06 23.77 2.62
N VAL A 66 -10.92 23.45 3.24
CA VAL A 66 -10.69 22.15 3.89
C VAL A 66 -11.69 21.95 5.05
N ALA A 67 -11.89 22.96 5.89
CA ALA A 67 -12.88 22.90 6.97
C ALA A 67 -14.32 22.68 6.45
N GLN A 68 -14.66 23.20 5.26
CA GLN A 68 -15.95 23.00 4.60
C GLN A 68 -16.10 21.61 3.98
N LEU A 69 -15.04 21.08 3.37
CA LEU A 69 -15.03 19.76 2.73
C LEU A 69 -15.11 18.60 3.71
N PHE A 70 -14.64 18.81 4.94
CA PHE A 70 -14.45 17.77 5.96
C PHE A 70 -15.25 18.06 7.22
N ARG A 71 -16.53 18.44 7.09
CA ARG A 71 -17.41 18.85 8.21
C ARG A 71 -18.00 17.71 9.05
N ARG A 72 -17.89 16.45 8.60
CA ARG A 72 -18.57 15.33 9.25
C ARG A 72 -17.77 14.78 10.43
N ASP A 73 -18.47 14.22 11.40
CA ASP A 73 -17.86 13.46 12.49
C ASP A 73 -17.08 12.26 11.90
N GLY A 74 -15.78 12.21 12.18
CA GLY A 74 -14.86 11.21 11.63
C GLY A 74 -13.90 11.71 10.53
N ASP A 75 -14.09 12.93 10.00
CA ASP A 75 -13.16 13.49 9.01
C ASP A 75 -11.92 14.17 9.62
N SER A 76 -11.71 14.10 10.94
CA SER A 76 -10.65 14.84 11.65
C SER A 76 -9.24 14.53 11.15
N ASP A 77 -8.97 13.27 10.85
CA ASP A 77 -7.63 12.83 10.42
C ASP A 77 -7.36 13.31 9.00
N ARG A 78 -8.35 13.20 8.10
CA ARG A 78 -8.26 13.73 6.74
C ARG A 78 -8.09 15.24 6.73
N ARG A 79 -8.84 15.94 7.59
CA ARG A 79 -8.71 17.40 7.74
C ARG A 79 -7.27 17.78 8.10
N ARG A 80 -6.67 17.11 9.10
CA ARG A 80 -5.27 17.32 9.49
C ARG A 80 -4.29 17.03 8.36
N THR A 81 -4.50 15.95 7.60
CA THR A 81 -3.65 15.61 6.45
C THR A 81 -3.67 16.72 5.39
N PHE A 82 -4.86 17.22 5.04
CA PHE A 82 -4.99 18.29 4.05
C PHE A 82 -4.44 19.62 4.58
N GLU A 83 -4.66 19.96 5.85
CA GLU A 83 -4.04 21.13 6.48
C GLU A 83 -2.49 21.07 6.40
N ALA A 84 -1.89 19.91 6.68
CA ALA A 84 -0.44 19.72 6.59
C ALA A 84 0.09 19.85 5.15
N LEU A 85 -0.69 19.42 4.15
CA LEU A 85 -0.31 19.47 2.73
C LEU A 85 -0.09 20.90 2.22
N PHE A 86 -0.81 21.90 2.76
CA PHE A 86 -0.54 23.30 2.45
C PHE A 86 0.86 23.73 2.88
N HIS A 87 1.25 23.41 4.11
CA HIS A 87 2.58 23.74 4.63
C HIS A 87 3.69 23.00 3.89
N GLU A 88 3.45 21.77 3.40
CA GLU A 88 4.38 21.04 2.54
C GLU A 88 4.56 21.75 1.18
N LEU A 89 3.46 22.19 0.56
CA LEU A 89 3.49 22.91 -0.72
C LEU A 89 4.23 24.25 -0.63
N VAL A 90 4.11 24.95 0.51
CA VAL A 90 4.81 26.21 0.77
C VAL A 90 6.25 25.99 1.24
N GLY A 91 6.49 24.93 2.03
CA GLY A 91 7.78 24.61 2.66
C GLY A 91 8.86 24.07 1.72
N ALA A 92 8.50 23.72 0.48
CA ALA A 92 9.42 23.22 -0.55
C ALA A 92 10.41 24.26 -1.11
N GLY A 93 10.60 25.41 -0.43
CA GLY A 93 11.56 26.45 -0.79
C GLY A 93 11.11 27.38 -1.93
N GLU A 94 9.85 27.32 -2.32
CA GLU A 94 9.30 28.07 -3.45
C GLU A 94 8.45 29.22 -2.93
N GLN A 95 8.91 30.46 -3.14
CA GLN A 95 8.19 31.67 -2.73
C GLN A 95 7.29 32.24 -3.84
N ASP A 96 7.17 31.53 -4.96
CA ASP A 96 6.32 31.96 -6.08
C ASP A 96 4.85 31.62 -5.79
N LEU A 97 4.09 32.66 -5.47
CA LEU A 97 2.65 32.59 -5.18
C LEU A 97 1.87 31.96 -6.35
N GLU A 98 2.23 32.24 -7.60
CA GLU A 98 1.50 31.70 -8.77
C GLU A 98 1.77 30.20 -8.94
N ALA A 99 3.02 29.76 -8.72
CA ALA A 99 3.34 28.33 -8.72
C ALA A 99 2.60 27.55 -7.61
N ILE A 100 2.40 28.18 -6.44
CA ILE A 100 1.62 27.58 -5.35
C ILE A 100 0.13 27.54 -5.70
N LYS A 101 -0.43 28.60 -6.29
CA LYS A 101 -1.84 28.63 -6.76
C LYS A 101 -2.14 27.55 -7.79
N GLU A 102 -1.23 27.32 -8.74
CA GLU A 102 -1.42 26.29 -9.77
C GLU A 102 -1.38 24.88 -9.15
N ARG A 103 -0.46 24.62 -8.22
CA ARG A 103 -0.44 23.34 -7.48
C ARG A 103 -1.69 23.13 -6.63
N LEU A 104 -2.15 24.16 -5.92
CA LEU A 104 -3.40 24.08 -5.16
C LEU A 104 -4.61 23.88 -6.07
N THR A 105 -4.63 24.49 -7.25
CA THR A 105 -5.66 24.26 -8.27
C THR A 105 -5.70 22.79 -8.68
N LEU A 106 -4.54 22.16 -8.90
CA LEU A 106 -4.47 20.72 -9.19
C LEU A 106 -4.99 19.86 -8.03
N VAL A 107 -4.64 20.19 -6.78
CA VAL A 107 -5.15 19.50 -5.60
C VAL A 107 -6.67 19.60 -5.51
N PHE A 108 -7.24 20.79 -5.72
CA PHE A 108 -8.69 20.97 -5.67
C PHE A 108 -9.42 20.26 -6.79
N ARG A 109 -8.87 20.25 -8.02
CA ARG A 109 -9.42 19.44 -9.11
C ARG A 109 -9.37 17.95 -8.81
N HIS A 110 -8.31 17.48 -8.19
CA HIS A 110 -8.22 16.09 -7.76
C HIS A 110 -9.30 15.73 -6.72
N ILE A 111 -9.50 16.58 -5.71
CA ILE A 111 -10.57 16.39 -4.71
C ILE A 111 -11.96 16.44 -5.37
N LYS A 112 -12.16 17.36 -6.33
CA LYS A 112 -13.41 17.48 -7.10
C LYS A 112 -13.76 16.16 -7.79
N GLU A 113 -12.82 15.60 -8.55
CA GLU A 113 -13.04 14.34 -9.26
C GLU A 113 -13.28 13.17 -8.29
N GLU A 114 -12.52 13.06 -7.20
CA GLU A 114 -12.74 12.03 -6.17
C GLU A 114 -14.16 12.10 -5.58
N ARG A 115 -14.68 13.32 -5.37
CA ARG A 115 -16.01 13.53 -4.81
C ARG A 115 -17.13 13.24 -5.80
N LYS A 116 -16.94 13.58 -7.09
CA LYS A 116 -17.86 13.19 -8.18
C LYS A 116 -17.93 11.68 -8.31
N GLU A 117 -16.79 11.00 -8.35
CA GLU A 117 -16.71 9.55 -8.40
C GLU A 117 -17.45 8.90 -7.22
N ARG A 118 -17.28 9.42 -5.99
CA ARG A 118 -18.02 8.92 -4.81
C ARG A 118 -19.52 9.11 -4.90
N VAL A 119 -19.97 10.24 -5.41
CA VAL A 119 -21.39 10.51 -5.63
C VAL A 119 -21.96 9.54 -6.67
N ASP A 120 -21.27 9.32 -7.78
CA ASP A 120 -21.67 8.38 -8.81
C ASP A 120 -21.71 6.94 -8.30
N MET A 121 -20.76 6.54 -7.45
CA MET A 121 -20.77 5.25 -6.77
C MET A 121 -21.99 5.08 -5.85
N LEU A 122 -22.34 6.11 -5.07
CA LEU A 122 -23.52 6.06 -4.20
C LEU A 122 -24.82 6.01 -5.01
N LEU A 123 -24.90 6.71 -6.13
CA LEU A 123 -26.07 6.67 -7.02
C LEU A 123 -26.22 5.27 -7.66
N LYS A 124 -25.12 4.68 -8.15
CA LYS A 124 -25.12 3.32 -8.71
C LYS A 124 -25.46 2.26 -7.65
N ALA A 125 -24.93 2.38 -6.44
CA ALA A 125 -25.23 1.47 -5.34
C ALA A 125 -26.70 1.57 -4.88
N LYS A 126 -27.29 2.76 -4.91
CA LYS A 126 -28.73 2.93 -4.64
C LYS A 126 -29.60 2.35 -5.75
N ALA A 127 -29.22 2.55 -7.01
CA ALA A 127 -29.94 1.97 -8.15
C ALA A 127 -29.92 0.43 -8.11
N SER A 128 -28.75 -0.18 -7.87
CA SER A 128 -28.63 -1.64 -7.74
C SER A 128 -29.39 -2.21 -6.55
N LYS A 129 -29.48 -1.48 -5.42
CA LYS A 129 -30.31 -1.91 -4.28
C LYS A 129 -31.81 -1.82 -4.56
N ALA A 130 -32.25 -0.79 -5.28
CA ALA A 130 -33.64 -0.66 -5.68
C ALA A 130 -34.05 -1.77 -6.66
N GLU A 131 -33.18 -2.09 -7.62
CA GLU A 131 -33.38 -3.18 -8.59
C GLU A 131 -33.41 -4.57 -7.92
N GLU A 132 -32.61 -4.77 -6.87
CA GLU A 132 -32.63 -6.02 -6.10
C GLU A 132 -33.83 -6.13 -5.14
N GLU A 133 -34.30 -5.03 -4.57
CA GLU A 133 -35.57 -4.99 -3.82
C GLU A 133 -36.77 -5.24 -4.74
N GLU A 134 -36.77 -4.72 -5.98
CA GLU A 134 -37.81 -4.96 -6.98
C GLU A 134 -37.84 -6.43 -7.45
N ARG A 135 -36.66 -7.04 -7.65
CA ARG A 135 -36.54 -8.49 -7.95
C ARG A 135 -37.11 -9.36 -6.83
N ARG A 136 -36.77 -9.06 -5.57
CA ARG A 136 -37.31 -9.81 -4.41
C ARG A 136 -38.81 -9.62 -4.22
N ALA A 137 -39.34 -8.44 -4.55
CA ALA A 137 -40.79 -8.20 -4.51
C ALA A 137 -41.52 -9.00 -5.60
N THR A 138 -40.92 -9.15 -6.78
CA THR A 138 -41.48 -9.93 -7.89
C THR A 138 -41.42 -11.44 -7.60
N GLU A 139 -40.31 -11.93 -7.02
CA GLU A 139 -40.15 -13.35 -6.63
C GLU A 139 -41.11 -13.76 -5.51
N ALA A 140 -41.34 -12.87 -4.52
CA ALA A 140 -42.31 -13.13 -3.45
C ALA A 140 -43.78 -13.16 -3.91
N GLN A 141 -44.08 -12.70 -5.14
CA GLN A 141 -45.42 -12.69 -5.71
C GLN A 141 -45.71 -13.92 -6.60
N VAL A 142 -44.68 -14.70 -6.97
CA VAL A 142 -44.82 -15.94 -7.75
C VAL A 142 -45.01 -17.18 -6.86
N ASP A 143 -44.60 -17.14 -5.59
CA ASP A 143 -44.71 -18.26 -4.64
C ASP A 143 -46.12 -18.47 -4.02
N LEU A 144 -47.16 -17.77 -4.49
CA LEU A 144 -48.53 -17.89 -3.95
C LEU A 144 -49.55 -18.55 -4.88
N ASP A 145 -49.19 -18.85 -6.12
CA ASP A 145 -50.09 -19.49 -7.08
C ASP A 145 -49.31 -20.56 -7.86
N GLU A 146 -49.26 -21.79 -7.35
CA GLU A 146 -49.26 -23.04 -8.14
C GLU A 146 -49.19 -24.28 -7.22
N ASP A 147 -50.37 -24.70 -6.76
CA ASP A 147 -50.66 -26.05 -6.32
C ASP A 147 -51.35 -26.76 -7.49
N GLU A 148 -50.57 -27.29 -8.44
CA GLU A 148 -51.09 -28.27 -9.40
C GLU A 148 -50.02 -29.30 -9.78
N SER A 149 -50.32 -30.54 -9.43
CA SER A 149 -49.55 -31.74 -9.68
C SER A 149 -49.30 -31.99 -11.18
N VAL A 150 -48.03 -32.05 -11.59
CA VAL A 150 -47.63 -32.70 -12.84
C VAL A 150 -46.35 -33.49 -12.61
N GLU A 151 -46.45 -34.82 -12.72
CA GLU A 151 -45.32 -35.72 -12.95
C GLU A 151 -44.66 -35.33 -14.28
N LEU A 152 -43.45 -34.78 -14.23
CA LEU A 152 -42.60 -34.63 -15.40
C LEU A 152 -41.13 -34.87 -14.99
N GLU A 153 -40.52 -35.74 -15.78
CA GLU A 153 -39.20 -36.32 -15.65
C GLU A 153 -38.15 -35.29 -15.21
N THR A 154 -37.39 -35.62 -14.16
CA THR A 154 -36.16 -34.92 -13.79
C THR A 154 -35.23 -34.80 -15.00
N PRO A 155 -35.02 -33.60 -15.56
CA PRO A 155 -33.79 -33.36 -16.29
C PRO A 155 -32.71 -33.29 -15.21
N MET A 156 -31.69 -34.14 -15.33
CA MET A 156 -30.44 -33.93 -14.59
C MET A 156 -30.02 -32.48 -14.82
N ALA A 157 -30.15 -31.65 -13.78
CA ALA A 157 -29.50 -30.37 -13.72
C ALA A 157 -28.00 -30.66 -13.70
N THR A 158 -27.39 -30.68 -14.89
CA THR A 158 -25.98 -30.34 -15.02
C THR A 158 -25.84 -28.98 -14.38
N SER A 159 -25.19 -28.93 -13.21
CA SER A 159 -24.71 -27.69 -12.62
C SER A 159 -24.14 -26.82 -13.73
N PRO A 160 -24.50 -25.54 -13.84
CA PRO A 160 -23.68 -24.64 -14.63
C PRO A 160 -22.31 -24.68 -14.00
N ASP A 161 -21.35 -25.27 -14.71
CA ASP A 161 -19.94 -25.33 -14.31
C ASP A 161 -19.55 -23.95 -13.80
N GLU A 162 -19.15 -23.87 -12.53
CA GLU A 162 -18.54 -22.65 -12.02
C GLU A 162 -17.40 -22.31 -12.99
N PRO A 163 -17.35 -21.07 -13.51
CA PRO A 163 -16.42 -20.76 -14.58
C PRO A 163 -15.00 -21.02 -14.08
N GLU A 164 -14.28 -21.92 -14.76
CA GLU A 164 -12.92 -22.33 -14.42
C GLU A 164 -12.03 -21.09 -14.30
N GLY A 165 -11.60 -20.73 -13.09
CA GLY A 165 -10.66 -19.63 -12.89
C GLY A 165 -10.72 -19.00 -11.49
N PRO A 166 -9.72 -18.17 -11.16
CA PRO A 166 -9.58 -17.62 -9.81
C PRO A 166 -10.73 -16.66 -9.51
N THR A 167 -11.26 -16.70 -8.30
CA THR A 167 -12.14 -15.65 -7.78
C THR A 167 -11.43 -14.29 -7.79
N ALA A 168 -12.20 -13.19 -7.74
CA ALA A 168 -11.62 -11.85 -7.69
C ALA A 168 -10.63 -11.64 -6.52
N ARG A 169 -10.87 -12.33 -5.40
CA ARG A 169 -10.03 -12.27 -4.21
C ARG A 169 -8.76 -13.10 -4.40
N GLU A 170 -8.85 -14.30 -4.94
CA GLU A 170 -7.67 -15.12 -5.28
C GLU A 170 -6.78 -14.42 -6.30
N ALA A 171 -7.36 -13.84 -7.36
CA ALA A 171 -6.63 -13.07 -8.35
C ALA A 171 -5.89 -11.87 -7.71
N PHE A 172 -6.53 -11.17 -6.77
CA PHE A 172 -5.89 -10.11 -5.99
C PHE A 172 -4.71 -10.64 -5.17
N LYS A 173 -4.92 -11.70 -4.39
CA LYS A 173 -3.91 -12.30 -3.49
C LYS A 173 -2.68 -12.75 -4.29
N GLU A 174 -2.92 -13.43 -5.41
CA GLU A 174 -1.89 -13.94 -6.30
C GLU A 174 -1.05 -12.82 -6.91
N VAL A 175 -1.69 -11.82 -7.51
CA VAL A 175 -0.96 -10.68 -8.12
C VAL A 175 -0.24 -9.85 -7.06
N PHE A 176 -0.85 -9.61 -5.90
CA PHE A 176 -0.21 -8.92 -4.80
C PHE A 176 1.08 -9.61 -4.36
N ALA A 177 1.03 -10.93 -4.13
CA ALA A 177 2.20 -11.71 -3.76
C ALA A 177 3.24 -11.69 -4.90
N GLN A 178 2.82 -11.87 -6.15
CA GLN A 178 3.71 -11.85 -7.30
C GLN A 178 4.46 -10.52 -7.46
N LEU A 179 3.82 -9.38 -7.18
CA LEU A 179 4.50 -8.07 -7.18
C LEU A 179 5.68 -8.05 -6.20
N PHE A 180 5.53 -8.67 -5.03
CA PHE A 180 6.64 -8.81 -4.08
C PHE A 180 7.73 -9.72 -4.66
N ILE A 181 7.35 -10.90 -5.15
CA ILE A 181 8.28 -11.91 -5.67
C ILE A 181 9.11 -11.39 -6.84
N ASN A 182 8.55 -10.56 -7.73
CA ASN A 182 9.29 -9.96 -8.83
C ASN A 182 10.54 -9.17 -8.35
N ARG A 183 10.54 -8.67 -7.10
CA ARG A 183 11.71 -8.00 -6.51
C ARG A 183 12.75 -9.01 -6.00
N LEU A 184 12.32 -10.13 -5.46
CA LEU A 184 13.21 -11.22 -5.03
C LEU A 184 13.88 -11.89 -6.25
N MET A 185 13.12 -12.12 -7.33
CA MET A 185 13.65 -12.67 -8.58
C MET A 185 14.81 -11.84 -9.16
N LEU A 186 14.79 -10.52 -8.99
CA LEU A 186 15.91 -9.66 -9.40
C LEU A 186 17.21 -9.96 -8.61
N MET A 187 17.07 -10.35 -7.35
CA MET A 187 18.17 -10.64 -6.43
C MET A 187 18.67 -12.08 -6.56
N GLU A 188 17.84 -12.99 -7.08
CA GLU A 188 18.16 -14.40 -7.39
C GLU A 188 18.97 -14.59 -8.68
N ALA A 189 19.16 -13.54 -9.47
CA ALA A 189 19.91 -13.64 -10.73
C ALA A 189 21.38 -14.07 -10.51
N ASP A 190 21.94 -14.82 -11.46
CA ASP A 190 23.36 -15.20 -11.49
C ASP A 190 23.86 -16.04 -10.28
N MET A 191 22.99 -16.81 -9.62
CA MET A 191 23.30 -17.57 -8.39
C MET A 191 23.94 -18.96 -8.61
N ASP A 192 24.35 -19.29 -9.85
CA ASP A 192 24.99 -20.57 -10.22
C ASP A 192 26.19 -20.93 -9.34
N TRP A 193 26.96 -19.92 -8.91
CA TRP A 193 28.14 -20.14 -8.08
C TRP A 193 27.77 -20.72 -6.72
N CYS A 194 26.70 -20.24 -6.09
CA CYS A 194 26.25 -20.76 -4.80
C CYS A 194 25.87 -22.24 -4.92
N GLN A 195 25.15 -22.59 -6.00
CA GLN A 195 24.76 -23.97 -6.28
C GLN A 195 25.99 -24.87 -6.52
N LYS A 196 26.93 -24.43 -7.35
CA LYS A 196 28.16 -25.20 -7.68
C LYS A 196 29.07 -25.41 -6.48
N ASN A 197 29.10 -24.46 -5.54
CA ASN A 197 29.98 -24.50 -4.37
C ASN A 197 29.25 -24.91 -3.08
N HIS A 198 27.98 -25.32 -3.17
CA HIS A 198 27.15 -25.68 -2.02
C HIS A 198 27.10 -24.60 -0.92
N VAL A 199 27.19 -23.33 -1.32
CA VAL A 199 27.06 -22.19 -0.41
C VAL A 199 25.60 -21.83 -0.29
N LYS A 200 25.08 -21.76 0.94
CA LYS A 200 23.71 -21.31 1.19
C LYS A 200 23.63 -19.80 0.97
N PRO A 201 22.85 -19.32 -0.01
CA PRO A 201 22.64 -17.90 -0.15
C PRO A 201 21.76 -17.35 0.98
N PRO A 202 21.80 -16.02 1.23
CA PRO A 202 20.77 -15.35 2.02
C PRO A 202 19.38 -15.62 1.44
N PHE A 203 18.36 -15.68 2.29
CA PHE A 203 16.98 -15.93 1.89
C PHE A 203 16.50 -15.05 0.73
N PHE A 204 16.86 -13.77 0.67
CA PHE A 204 16.43 -12.86 -0.40
C PHE A 204 17.11 -13.10 -1.76
N CYS A 205 18.07 -14.02 -1.83
CA CYS A 205 18.70 -14.49 -3.06
C CYS A 205 18.32 -15.96 -3.38
N SER A 206 17.34 -16.54 -2.68
CA SER A 206 16.94 -17.93 -2.82
C SER A 206 15.56 -18.06 -3.50
N PRO A 207 15.46 -18.78 -4.64
CA PRO A 207 14.18 -19.09 -5.26
C PRO A 207 13.24 -19.90 -4.35
N ASP A 208 13.79 -20.81 -3.54
CA ASP A 208 13.03 -21.62 -2.59
C ASP A 208 12.38 -20.76 -1.51
N PHE A 209 13.13 -19.79 -0.97
CA PHE A 209 12.54 -18.82 -0.05
C PHE A 209 11.47 -17.97 -0.73
N SER A 210 11.68 -17.55 -1.98
CA SER A 210 10.68 -16.78 -2.72
C SER A 210 9.37 -17.53 -2.92
N ALA A 211 9.41 -18.83 -3.24
CA ALA A 211 8.22 -19.67 -3.33
C ALA A 211 7.52 -19.80 -1.98
N LEU A 212 8.26 -20.09 -0.91
CA LEU A 212 7.75 -20.17 0.46
C LEU A 212 7.11 -18.84 0.90
N PHE A 213 7.80 -17.73 0.67
CA PHE A 213 7.35 -16.41 1.07
C PHE A 213 6.13 -15.97 0.26
N LYS A 214 6.04 -16.32 -1.03
CA LYS A 214 4.84 -16.10 -1.85
C LYS A 214 3.62 -16.75 -1.21
N GLN A 215 3.74 -18.02 -0.83
CA GLN A 215 2.66 -18.75 -0.20
C GLN A 215 2.28 -18.12 1.15
N ALA A 216 3.27 -17.76 1.97
CA ALA A 216 3.04 -17.07 3.24
C ALA A 216 2.30 -15.72 3.05
N LEU A 217 2.63 -14.95 2.00
CA LEU A 217 1.92 -13.72 1.65
C LEU A 217 0.47 -13.99 1.28
N ILE A 218 0.20 -15.02 0.48
CA ILE A 218 -1.16 -15.40 0.08
C ILE A 218 -1.97 -15.83 1.31
N ASP A 219 -1.44 -16.71 2.13
CA ASP A 219 -2.19 -17.35 3.21
C ASP A 219 -2.41 -16.42 4.42
N HIS A 220 -1.42 -15.60 4.77
CA HIS A 220 -1.46 -14.83 6.02
C HIS A 220 -1.68 -13.33 5.82
N LEU A 221 -1.32 -12.77 4.66
CA LEU A 221 -1.43 -11.33 4.41
C LEU A 221 -2.43 -10.98 3.30
N GLY A 222 -2.73 -11.91 2.40
CA GLY A 222 -3.49 -11.66 1.19
C GLY A 222 -4.90 -11.15 1.47
N ASP A 223 -5.61 -11.77 2.41
CA ASP A 223 -6.97 -11.36 2.79
C ASP A 223 -6.98 -10.01 3.50
N ALA A 224 -6.05 -9.82 4.42
CA ALA A 224 -5.85 -8.55 5.10
C ALA A 224 -5.57 -7.41 4.10
N MET A 225 -4.79 -7.66 3.05
CA MET A 225 -4.57 -6.70 1.97
C MET A 225 -5.85 -6.48 1.15
N ALA A 226 -6.51 -7.55 0.70
CA ALA A 226 -7.70 -7.47 -0.15
C ALA A 226 -8.85 -6.67 0.49
N ASP A 227 -9.02 -6.77 1.80
CA ASP A 227 -10.03 -6.03 2.57
C ASP A 227 -9.90 -4.50 2.47
N HIS A 228 -8.70 -3.99 2.15
CA HIS A 228 -8.45 -2.57 1.94
C HIS A 228 -8.79 -2.10 0.51
N PHE A 229 -9.11 -3.01 -0.42
CA PHE A 229 -9.40 -2.69 -1.82
C PHE A 229 -10.79 -3.18 -2.30
N PRO A 230 -11.89 -2.94 -1.56
CA PRO A 230 -13.21 -3.46 -1.93
C PRO A 230 -13.65 -2.99 -3.32
N SER A 231 -13.38 -1.73 -3.68
CA SER A 231 -13.71 -1.17 -5.00
C SER A 231 -12.90 -1.79 -6.15
N LEU A 232 -11.69 -2.28 -5.89
CA LEU A 232 -10.92 -3.02 -6.89
C LEU A 232 -11.46 -4.44 -7.01
N LEU A 233 -11.74 -5.13 -5.90
CA LEU A 233 -12.34 -6.47 -5.90
C LEU A 233 -13.66 -6.52 -6.66
N THR A 234 -14.54 -5.52 -6.50
CA THR A 234 -15.78 -5.42 -7.29
C THR A 234 -15.48 -5.33 -8.79
N ARG A 235 -14.48 -4.54 -9.19
CA ARG A 235 -14.10 -4.40 -10.61
C ARG A 235 -13.45 -5.65 -11.18
N ILE A 236 -12.62 -6.34 -10.40
CA ILE A 236 -12.04 -7.64 -10.79
C ILE A 236 -13.16 -8.67 -10.95
N LYS A 237 -14.15 -8.70 -10.06
CA LYS A 237 -15.29 -9.63 -10.14
C LYS A 237 -16.11 -9.46 -11.42
N LEU A 238 -16.14 -8.25 -11.99
CA LEU A 238 -16.81 -7.95 -13.26
C LEU A 238 -16.00 -8.37 -14.50
N LYS A 239 -14.82 -8.96 -14.33
CA LYS A 239 -14.01 -9.52 -15.41
C LYS A 239 -14.24 -11.02 -15.55
N GLU A 240 -14.11 -11.49 -16.78
CA GLU A 240 -14.02 -12.91 -17.09
C GLU A 240 -12.87 -13.54 -16.29
N PRO A 241 -13.02 -14.78 -15.79
CA PRO A 241 -12.04 -15.42 -14.90
C PRO A 241 -10.60 -15.35 -15.41
N ASP A 242 -10.39 -15.61 -16.70
CA ASP A 242 -9.09 -15.60 -17.35
C ASP A 242 -8.44 -14.20 -17.39
N ASP A 243 -9.25 -13.14 -17.43
CA ASP A 243 -8.78 -11.75 -17.48
C ASP A 243 -8.49 -11.17 -16.09
N ARG A 244 -8.94 -11.82 -15.01
CA ARG A 244 -8.86 -11.25 -13.65
C ARG A 244 -7.43 -10.98 -13.21
N LEU A 245 -6.49 -11.88 -13.50
CA LEU A 245 -5.08 -11.70 -13.12
C LEU A 245 -4.44 -10.52 -13.86
N ALA A 246 -4.60 -10.46 -15.18
CA ALA A 246 -4.05 -9.38 -16.01
C ALA A 246 -4.62 -8.01 -15.61
N TYR A 247 -5.96 -7.93 -15.45
CA TYR A 247 -6.62 -6.71 -15.02
C TYR A 247 -6.18 -6.25 -13.61
N THR A 248 -6.02 -7.20 -12.69
CA THR A 248 -5.53 -6.91 -11.34
C THR A 248 -4.12 -6.35 -11.37
N LEU A 249 -3.22 -6.96 -12.15
CA LEU A 249 -1.83 -6.51 -12.30
C LEU A 249 -1.77 -5.08 -12.83
N GLU A 250 -2.48 -4.79 -13.91
CA GLU A 250 -2.54 -3.44 -14.49
C GLU A 250 -2.98 -2.39 -13.45
N ASN A 251 -4.00 -2.71 -12.65
CA ASN A 251 -4.49 -1.79 -11.62
C ASN A 251 -3.51 -1.64 -10.46
N LEU A 252 -2.89 -2.70 -9.97
CA LEU A 252 -1.95 -2.61 -8.85
C LEU A 252 -0.61 -1.95 -9.24
N GLU A 253 -0.23 -2.03 -10.52
CA GLU A 253 0.93 -1.32 -11.05
C GLU A 253 0.66 0.14 -11.42
N ASP A 254 -0.59 0.57 -11.49
CA ASP A 254 -0.92 1.97 -11.75
C ASP A 254 -0.40 2.90 -10.63
N ARG A 255 0.06 4.09 -11.02
CA ARG A 255 0.71 5.05 -10.13
C ARG A 255 -0.20 5.46 -8.95
N LYS A 256 -1.51 5.53 -9.16
CA LYS A 256 -2.51 5.85 -8.13
C LYS A 256 -2.50 4.77 -7.04
N TYR A 257 -2.45 3.50 -7.43
CA TYR A 257 -2.52 2.38 -6.48
C TYR A 257 -1.18 2.11 -5.80
N ARG A 258 -0.02 2.35 -6.43
CA ARG A 258 1.28 2.07 -5.81
C ARG A 258 1.47 2.72 -4.43
N ARG A 259 1.06 3.98 -4.26
CA ARG A 259 1.17 4.68 -2.97
C ARG A 259 0.24 4.06 -1.93
N VAL A 260 -1.03 3.87 -2.29
CA VAL A 260 -2.04 3.28 -1.39
C VAL A 260 -1.66 1.85 -1.02
N LEU A 261 -1.16 1.08 -1.98
CA LEU A 261 -0.66 -0.28 -1.81
C LEU A 261 0.54 -0.32 -0.86
N TRP A 262 1.48 0.60 -0.99
CA TRP A 262 2.61 0.73 -0.07
C TRP A 262 2.17 1.08 1.36
N GLU A 263 1.33 2.09 1.54
CA GLU A 263 0.83 2.50 2.87
C GLU A 263 0.01 1.38 3.54
N THR A 264 -0.84 0.71 2.75
CA THR A 264 -1.65 -0.41 3.20
C THR A 264 -0.76 -1.59 3.59
N TRP A 265 0.25 -1.90 2.77
CA TRP A 265 1.23 -2.93 3.07
C TRP A 265 1.95 -2.68 4.40
N GLN A 266 2.41 -1.46 4.66
CA GLN A 266 3.07 -1.15 5.94
C GLN A 266 2.13 -1.40 7.14
N GLY A 267 0.87 -0.97 7.02
CA GLY A 267 -0.13 -1.18 8.07
C GLY A 267 -0.50 -2.64 8.27
N VAL A 268 -0.72 -3.38 7.17
CA VAL A 268 -1.04 -4.81 7.20
C VAL A 268 0.15 -5.61 7.72
N TRP A 269 1.37 -5.36 7.24
CA TRP A 269 2.58 -6.01 7.72
C TRP A 269 2.74 -5.79 9.23
N ALA A 270 2.73 -4.55 9.70
CA ALA A 270 2.87 -4.25 11.12
C ALA A 270 1.76 -4.91 11.95
N ARG A 271 0.52 -4.91 11.45
CA ARG A 271 -0.60 -5.56 12.12
C ARG A 271 -0.35 -7.07 12.22
N VAL A 272 -0.08 -7.75 11.11
CA VAL A 272 -0.03 -9.23 11.03
C VAL A 272 1.24 -9.81 11.64
N THR A 273 2.37 -9.11 11.54
CA THR A 273 3.69 -9.62 11.98
C THR A 273 4.11 -9.16 13.38
N GLN A 274 3.30 -8.34 14.05
CA GLN A 274 3.58 -7.90 15.42
C GLN A 274 2.53 -8.45 16.38
N GLU A 275 3.02 -9.01 17.48
CA GLU A 275 2.20 -9.45 18.59
C GLU A 275 1.56 -8.24 19.29
N GLN A 276 0.30 -8.38 19.64
CA GLN A 276 -0.46 -7.36 20.33
C GLN A 276 -0.50 -7.64 21.83
N VAL A 277 -0.45 -6.56 22.62
CA VAL A 277 -0.61 -6.65 24.07
C VAL A 277 -2.10 -6.76 24.40
N ALA A 278 -2.49 -7.81 25.12
CA ALA A 278 -3.86 -8.01 25.55
C ALA A 278 -4.36 -6.81 26.40
N PRO A 279 -5.61 -6.36 26.23
CA PRO A 279 -6.15 -5.24 26.99
C PRO A 279 -6.21 -5.57 28.49
N LYS A 280 -5.90 -4.57 29.34
CA LYS A 280 -5.99 -4.73 30.79
C LYS A 280 -7.43 -5.02 31.22
N LYS A 281 -7.59 -5.97 32.14
CA LYS A 281 -8.90 -6.32 32.71
C LYS A 281 -9.56 -5.08 33.32
N PRO A 282 -10.83 -4.78 32.98
CA PRO A 282 -11.54 -3.64 33.57
C PRO A 282 -11.69 -3.83 35.09
N SER A 283 -11.40 -2.79 35.87
CA SER A 283 -11.52 -2.83 37.34
C SER A 283 -12.97 -2.62 37.80
N PRO A 284 -13.40 -3.29 38.88
CA PRO A 284 -14.78 -3.19 39.38
C PRO A 284 -15.16 -1.77 39.88
N GLU A 285 -14.21 -0.97 40.37
CA GLU A 285 -14.48 0.41 40.80
C GLU A 285 -14.87 1.35 39.65
N LYS A 286 -14.29 1.15 38.46
CA LYS A 286 -14.61 1.98 37.27
C LYS A 286 -16.00 1.65 36.71
N GLN A 287 -16.54 0.47 36.97
CA GLN A 287 -17.90 0.10 36.59
C GLN A 287 -18.95 0.71 37.53
N LYS A 288 -18.70 0.73 38.85
CA LYS A 288 -19.64 1.30 39.84
C LYS A 288 -19.82 2.81 39.70
N LYS A 289 -18.75 3.57 39.49
CA LYS A 289 -18.82 5.05 39.33
C LYS A 289 -19.54 5.49 38.06
N LYS A 290 -19.58 4.64 37.03
CA LYS A 290 -20.21 4.97 35.75
C LYS A 290 -21.72 4.66 35.73
N GLY A 291 -22.13 3.55 36.32
CA GLY A 291 -23.56 3.21 36.47
C GLY A 291 -24.33 4.23 37.32
N PHE A 292 -23.67 4.85 38.31
CA PHE A 292 -24.28 5.92 39.12
C PHE A 292 -24.36 7.27 38.38
N LEU A 293 -23.43 7.55 37.45
CA LEU A 293 -23.43 8.78 36.65
C LEU A 293 -24.37 8.70 35.45
N GLU A 294 -24.45 7.54 34.78
CA GLU A 294 -25.39 7.29 33.67
C GLU A 294 -26.85 7.30 34.14
N SER A 295 -27.14 6.88 35.39
CA SER A 295 -28.51 6.98 35.94
C SER A 295 -28.93 8.40 36.32
N LEU A 296 -27.98 9.35 36.44
CA LEU A 296 -28.26 10.73 36.85
C LEU A 296 -28.32 11.70 35.65
N THR A 297 -27.64 11.41 34.54
CA THR A 297 -27.52 12.37 33.43
C THR A 297 -28.42 12.07 32.24
N GLY A 298 -29.06 10.90 32.17
CA GLY A 298 -30.00 10.54 31.09
C GLY A 298 -29.41 10.57 29.67
N GLN A 299 -28.09 10.77 29.54
CA GLN A 299 -27.37 10.79 28.28
C GLN A 299 -26.74 9.42 28.08
N SER A 300 -27.32 8.62 27.17
CA SER A 300 -26.66 7.46 26.58
C SER A 300 -25.50 7.92 25.69
N GLY A 301 -24.42 8.37 26.32
CA GLY A 301 -23.17 8.67 25.65
C GLY A 301 -22.50 7.37 25.22
N ASP A 302 -22.31 7.22 23.92
CA ASP A 302 -21.80 6.04 23.19
C ASP A 302 -20.33 5.66 23.50
N LYS A 303 -19.83 5.98 24.70
CA LYS A 303 -18.55 5.50 25.20
C LYS A 303 -18.78 4.24 26.02
N LYS A 304 -19.10 3.12 25.34
CA LYS A 304 -19.09 1.78 25.95
C LYS A 304 -17.75 1.55 26.66
N GLY A 305 -17.78 1.55 27.99
CA GLY A 305 -16.71 0.90 28.75
C GLY A 305 -16.79 -0.59 28.42
N ASP A 306 -15.67 -1.20 28.05
CA ASP A 306 -15.65 -2.62 27.69
C ASP A 306 -16.25 -3.44 28.84
N SER A 307 -17.44 -4.01 28.59
CA SER A 307 -18.03 -4.99 29.50
C SER A 307 -17.05 -6.14 29.70
N ILE A 308 -17.15 -6.88 30.80
CA ILE A 308 -16.26 -8.05 31.02
C ILE A 308 -16.36 -9.03 29.83
N ALA A 309 -17.54 -9.17 29.23
CA ALA A 309 -17.75 -9.95 28.01
C ALA A 309 -17.02 -9.36 26.79
N GLY A 310 -17.11 -8.04 26.57
CA GLY A 310 -16.38 -7.35 25.51
C GLY A 310 -14.86 -7.44 25.68
N TRP A 311 -14.36 -7.30 26.91
CA TRP A 311 -12.96 -7.50 27.25
C TRP A 311 -12.50 -8.93 26.96
N LYS A 312 -13.25 -9.95 27.38
CA LYS A 312 -12.94 -11.36 27.07
C LYS A 312 -12.85 -11.62 25.57
N LYS A 313 -13.80 -11.08 24.78
CA LYS A 313 -13.78 -11.19 23.31
C LYS A 313 -12.52 -10.54 22.71
N LYS A 314 -12.13 -9.36 23.18
CA LYS A 314 -10.90 -8.69 22.75
C LYS A 314 -9.64 -9.48 23.12
N VAL A 315 -9.57 -10.03 24.33
CA VAL A 315 -8.45 -10.89 24.74
C VAL A 315 -8.35 -12.14 23.88
N ALA A 316 -9.48 -12.79 23.57
CA ALA A 316 -9.51 -13.95 22.68
C ALA A 316 -9.01 -13.59 21.28
N ALA A 317 -9.48 -12.49 20.70
CA ALA A 317 -9.03 -12.01 19.40
C ALA A 317 -7.52 -11.66 19.39
N VAL A 318 -6.98 -11.05 20.45
CA VAL A 318 -5.53 -10.79 20.57
C VAL A 318 -4.75 -12.11 20.67
N LYS A 319 -5.26 -13.11 21.39
CA LYS A 319 -4.60 -14.42 21.50
C LYS A 319 -4.53 -15.13 20.15
N GLU A 320 -5.65 -15.15 19.42
CA GLU A 320 -5.73 -15.69 18.06
C GLU A 320 -4.78 -14.95 17.10
N HIS A 321 -4.80 -13.62 17.16
CA HIS A 321 -3.87 -12.78 16.40
C HIS A 321 -2.40 -13.11 16.66
N ASN A 322 -2.01 -13.21 17.94
CA ASN A 322 -0.64 -13.52 18.30
C ASN A 322 -0.24 -14.95 17.88
N ALA A 323 -1.16 -15.92 17.94
CA ALA A 323 -0.91 -17.26 17.44
C ALA A 323 -0.64 -17.25 15.91
N ASN A 324 -1.42 -16.51 15.14
CA ASN A 324 -1.21 -16.36 13.69
C ASN A 324 0.09 -15.63 13.38
N CYS A 325 0.44 -14.61 14.16
CA CYS A 325 1.72 -13.91 14.06
C CYS A 325 2.90 -14.86 14.30
N VAL A 326 2.82 -15.71 15.32
CA VAL A 326 3.86 -16.71 15.63
C VAL A 326 3.96 -17.73 14.49
N ALA A 327 2.85 -18.31 14.04
CA ALA A 327 2.84 -19.29 12.95
C ALA A 327 3.44 -18.73 11.65
N LEU A 328 3.13 -17.47 11.31
CA LEU A 328 3.73 -16.81 10.15
C LEU A 328 5.25 -16.69 10.28
N TRP A 329 5.74 -16.27 11.45
CA TRP A 329 7.18 -16.16 11.68
C TRP A 329 7.86 -17.54 11.69
N GLU A 330 7.24 -18.56 12.26
CA GLU A 330 7.75 -19.95 12.19
C GLU A 330 7.93 -20.42 10.75
N ILE A 331 6.98 -20.12 9.86
CA ILE A 331 7.11 -20.43 8.42
C ILE A 331 8.27 -19.64 7.80
N ILE A 332 8.33 -18.33 8.01
CA ILE A 332 9.31 -17.44 7.37
C ILE A 332 10.74 -17.73 7.85
N THR A 333 10.91 -18.05 9.12
CA THR A 333 12.23 -18.27 9.75
C THR A 333 12.59 -19.75 9.86
N ASP A 334 11.83 -20.65 9.24
CA ASP A 334 12.09 -22.08 9.32
C ASP A 334 13.51 -22.41 8.82
N THR A 335 14.13 -23.38 9.47
CA THR A 335 15.48 -23.79 9.12
C THR A 335 15.50 -24.43 7.74
N SER A 336 16.39 -23.96 6.88
CA SER A 336 16.52 -24.45 5.51
C SER A 336 17.90 -25.01 5.23
N THR A 337 17.94 -26.11 4.47
CA THR A 337 19.17 -26.63 3.87
C THR A 337 19.56 -25.87 2.61
N LEU A 338 18.64 -25.09 2.02
CA LEU A 338 18.81 -24.44 0.72
C LEU A 338 19.21 -22.97 0.82
N PHE A 339 18.89 -22.30 1.94
CA PHE A 339 19.20 -20.90 2.16
C PHE A 339 19.42 -20.60 3.65
N VAL A 340 20.00 -19.44 3.94
CA VAL A 340 20.06 -18.92 5.31
C VAL A 340 18.77 -18.15 5.59
N PRO A 341 17.90 -18.62 6.51
CA PRO A 341 16.59 -18.01 6.73
C PRO A 341 16.71 -16.60 7.32
N PRO A 342 15.67 -15.76 7.13
CA PRO A 342 15.57 -14.49 7.84
C PRO A 342 15.40 -14.72 9.34
N THR A 343 15.67 -13.67 10.11
CA THR A 343 15.35 -13.57 11.54
C THR A 343 14.27 -12.52 11.75
N LYS A 344 13.38 -12.76 12.72
CA LYS A 344 12.26 -11.84 13.01
C LYS A 344 12.79 -10.45 13.41
N GLU A 345 13.81 -10.41 14.23
CA GLU A 345 14.36 -9.20 14.83
C GLU A 345 15.12 -8.33 13.82
N ASP A 346 15.97 -8.94 13.00
CA ASP A 346 16.84 -8.17 12.09
C ASP A 346 16.19 -7.92 10.73
N ASP A 347 15.41 -8.88 10.21
CA ASP A 347 14.96 -8.87 8.81
C ASP A 347 13.52 -8.42 8.61
N GLY A 348 12.68 -8.42 9.66
CA GLY A 348 11.26 -8.11 9.48
C GLY A 348 10.99 -6.70 8.95
N LYS A 349 11.79 -5.72 9.37
CA LYS A 349 11.72 -4.36 8.81
C LYS A 349 12.22 -4.32 7.37
N MET A 350 13.23 -5.10 7.03
CA MET A 350 13.78 -5.15 5.67
C MET A 350 12.78 -5.80 4.70
N LEU A 351 12.19 -6.94 5.07
CA LEU A 351 11.13 -7.61 4.31
C LEU A 351 9.95 -6.66 4.05
N MET A 352 9.52 -5.90 5.07
CA MET A 352 8.51 -4.85 4.90
C MET A 352 8.99 -3.79 3.88
N GLN A 353 10.21 -3.27 4.04
CA GLN A 353 10.75 -2.20 3.19
C GLN A 353 10.99 -2.63 1.74
N LEU A 354 11.26 -3.91 1.50
CA LEU A 354 11.54 -4.45 0.17
C LEU A 354 10.37 -4.19 -0.79
N PHE A 355 9.12 -4.33 -0.32
CA PHE A 355 7.94 -4.04 -1.14
C PHE A 355 7.91 -2.59 -1.65
N GLY A 356 8.37 -1.64 -0.84
CA GLY A 356 8.43 -0.22 -1.19
C GLY A 356 9.57 0.16 -2.13
N ARG A 357 10.58 -0.71 -2.26
CA ARG A 357 11.68 -0.50 -3.20
C ARG A 357 11.19 -0.73 -4.64
N SER A 358 11.62 0.15 -5.55
CA SER A 358 11.36 -0.05 -6.98
C SER A 358 12.34 -1.06 -7.56
N MET A 359 11.86 -1.99 -8.39
CA MET A 359 12.71 -2.96 -9.09
C MET A 359 13.79 -2.26 -9.94
N SER A 360 13.41 -1.18 -10.63
CA SER A 360 14.34 -0.41 -11.46
C SER A 360 15.39 0.33 -10.63
N GLY A 361 15.04 0.81 -9.43
CA GLY A 361 15.98 1.40 -8.48
C GLY A 361 16.99 0.37 -7.99
N LEU A 362 16.50 -0.79 -7.52
CA LEU A 362 17.34 -1.88 -7.04
C LEU A 362 18.29 -2.40 -8.14
N LYS A 363 17.79 -2.59 -9.36
CA LYS A 363 18.61 -3.00 -10.52
C LYS A 363 19.71 -1.97 -10.83
N LYS A 364 19.39 -0.67 -10.80
CA LYS A 364 20.38 0.40 -11.02
C LYS A 364 21.45 0.40 -9.93
N GLU A 365 21.09 0.13 -8.68
CA GLU A 365 22.04 0.02 -7.58
C GLU A 365 22.99 -1.17 -7.77
N ILE A 366 22.45 -2.35 -8.04
CA ILE A 366 23.24 -3.57 -8.31
C ILE A 366 24.19 -3.34 -9.51
N THR A 367 23.68 -2.82 -10.63
CA THR A 367 24.50 -2.54 -11.82
C THR A 367 25.60 -1.52 -11.53
N ALA A 368 25.29 -0.42 -10.83
CA ALA A 368 26.27 0.61 -10.50
C ALA A 368 27.38 0.06 -9.60
N LEU A 369 27.04 -0.74 -8.60
CA LEU A 369 28.02 -1.39 -7.73
C LEU A 369 28.93 -2.31 -8.55
N ARG A 370 28.37 -3.17 -9.41
CA ARG A 370 29.12 -4.06 -10.31
C ARG A 370 30.07 -3.27 -11.23
N GLN A 371 29.62 -2.13 -11.77
CA GLN A 371 30.44 -1.25 -12.59
C GLN A 371 31.60 -0.61 -11.83
N ILE A 372 31.35 -0.10 -10.62
CA ILE A 372 32.41 0.46 -9.76
C ILE A 372 33.47 -0.61 -9.47
N ALA A 373 33.05 -1.84 -9.16
CA ALA A 373 33.94 -2.95 -8.87
C ALA A 373 34.79 -3.34 -10.09
N GLY A 374 34.17 -3.42 -11.27
CA GLY A 374 34.83 -3.81 -12.51
C GLY A 374 35.78 -2.76 -13.09
N GLN A 375 35.55 -1.47 -12.81
CA GLN A 375 36.44 -0.39 -13.27
C GLN A 375 37.78 -0.37 -12.54
N GLY A 376 37.85 -0.90 -11.31
CA GLY A 376 39.04 -0.85 -10.48
C GLY A 376 39.42 0.57 -10.02
N GLY A 377 40.67 0.74 -9.57
CA GLY A 377 41.20 2.04 -9.12
C GLY A 377 40.78 2.44 -7.69
N GLU A 378 40.38 3.70 -7.52
CA GLU A 378 39.99 4.33 -6.24
C GLU A 378 38.59 3.88 -5.77
N LEU A 379 38.43 2.57 -5.55
CA LEU A 379 37.14 1.93 -5.27
C LEU A 379 36.41 2.53 -4.08
N GLY A 380 37.10 2.77 -2.96
CA GLY A 380 36.49 3.36 -1.76
C GLY A 380 35.90 4.75 -2.03
N ARG A 381 36.67 5.63 -2.69
CA ARG A 381 36.20 6.98 -3.02
C ARG A 381 35.05 6.98 -4.04
N ALA A 382 35.07 6.04 -5.00
CA ALA A 382 33.97 5.88 -5.96
C ALA A 382 32.70 5.40 -5.26
N PHE A 383 32.82 4.43 -4.36
CA PHE A 383 31.72 3.92 -3.54
C PHE A 383 31.14 5.00 -2.63
N ASP A 384 31.97 5.75 -1.90
CA ASP A 384 31.53 6.83 -0.99
C ASP A 384 30.68 7.88 -1.73
N ARG A 385 31.14 8.30 -2.92
CA ARG A 385 30.38 9.23 -3.77
C ARG A 385 29.05 8.64 -4.22
N TYR A 386 29.02 7.36 -4.54
CA TYR A 386 27.79 6.69 -4.98
C TYR A 386 26.80 6.48 -3.83
N GLN A 387 27.30 6.16 -2.64
CA GLN A 387 26.54 5.92 -1.42
C GLN A 387 25.84 7.19 -0.93
N ALA A 388 26.38 8.39 -1.13
CA ALA A 388 25.86 9.66 -0.61
C ALA A 388 24.31 9.72 -0.51
N GLY A 389 23.78 9.51 0.71
CA GLY A 389 22.35 9.55 1.03
C GLY A 389 21.51 8.28 0.73
N LYS A 390 22.13 7.18 0.32
CA LYS A 390 21.48 5.92 -0.07
C LYS A 390 21.78 4.79 0.92
N SER A 391 20.77 3.94 1.13
CA SER A 391 20.89 2.69 1.88
C SER A 391 21.26 1.54 0.93
N LEU A 392 22.56 1.32 0.73
CA LEU A 392 23.08 0.35 -0.23
C LEU A 392 23.31 -1.06 0.32
N ASP A 393 23.07 -1.31 1.61
CA ASP A 393 23.40 -2.59 2.26
C ASP A 393 22.79 -3.82 1.58
N LEU A 394 21.48 -3.80 1.29
CA LEU A 394 20.82 -4.88 0.54
C LEU A 394 21.46 -5.08 -0.85
N SER A 395 21.58 -4.00 -1.63
CA SER A 395 22.09 -4.04 -3.00
C SER A 395 23.56 -4.49 -3.06
N LEU A 396 24.37 -4.11 -2.07
CA LEU A 396 25.75 -4.54 -1.90
C LEU A 396 25.84 -6.02 -1.52
N THR A 397 25.00 -6.48 -0.61
CA THR A 397 24.94 -7.90 -0.24
C THR A 397 24.56 -8.73 -1.45
N VAL A 398 23.47 -8.36 -2.15
CA VAL A 398 22.99 -9.06 -3.35
C VAL A 398 24.08 -9.14 -4.42
N VAL A 399 24.66 -8.01 -4.84
CA VAL A 399 25.66 -8.03 -5.94
C VAL A 399 26.89 -8.87 -5.59
N SER A 400 27.21 -9.02 -4.30
CA SER A 400 28.33 -9.85 -3.84
C SER A 400 28.06 -11.34 -3.96
N PHE A 401 26.80 -11.77 -3.90
CA PHE A 401 26.40 -13.15 -4.19
C PHE A 401 26.19 -13.39 -5.69
N GLN A 402 25.82 -12.36 -6.46
CA GLN A 402 25.67 -12.44 -7.93
C GLN A 402 27.01 -12.39 -8.69
N ALA A 403 28.06 -11.83 -8.08
CA ALA A 403 29.39 -11.73 -8.66
C ALA A 403 30.50 -12.08 -7.64
N PRO A 404 30.50 -13.32 -7.11
CA PRO A 404 31.39 -13.71 -6.02
C PRO A 404 32.87 -13.62 -6.43
N ASP A 405 33.20 -13.87 -7.69
CA ASP A 405 34.56 -13.70 -8.25
C ASP A 405 35.08 -12.26 -8.17
N LEU A 406 34.21 -11.26 -8.07
CA LEU A 406 34.58 -9.87 -7.85
C LEU A 406 34.65 -9.53 -6.36
N TYR A 407 33.61 -9.88 -5.61
CA TYR A 407 33.40 -9.36 -4.25
C TYR A 407 33.95 -10.25 -3.13
N GLN A 408 33.99 -11.56 -3.36
CA GLN A 408 34.41 -12.59 -2.40
C GLN A 408 35.83 -13.10 -2.70
N ASP A 409 36.55 -12.43 -3.60
CA ASP A 409 37.95 -12.74 -3.92
C ASP A 409 38.90 -12.07 -2.91
N ASP A 410 39.59 -12.91 -2.13
CA ASP A 410 40.56 -12.52 -1.10
C ASP A 410 41.72 -11.67 -1.62
N HIS A 411 42.05 -11.74 -2.91
CA HIS A 411 43.08 -10.92 -3.52
C HIS A 411 42.56 -9.54 -3.89
N LYS A 412 41.31 -9.44 -4.37
CA LYS A 412 40.73 -8.16 -4.81
C LYS A 412 40.29 -7.29 -3.62
N LYS A 413 39.79 -7.92 -2.54
CA LYS A 413 39.31 -7.26 -1.30
C LYS A 413 38.35 -6.10 -1.57
N ILE A 414 37.43 -6.27 -2.53
CA ILE A 414 36.54 -5.18 -2.98
C ILE A 414 35.65 -4.70 -1.83
N LEU A 415 35.04 -5.62 -1.08
CA LEU A 415 34.16 -5.27 0.04
C LEU A 415 34.89 -4.47 1.12
N LYS A 416 36.10 -4.91 1.50
CA LYS A 416 36.96 -4.16 2.42
C LYS A 416 37.29 -2.76 1.90
N LYS A 417 37.56 -2.60 0.60
CA LYS A 417 37.85 -1.29 -0.02
C LYS A 417 36.62 -0.38 -0.08
N TYR A 418 35.44 -0.92 -0.36
CA TYR A 418 34.19 -0.17 -0.36
C TYR A 418 33.89 0.39 1.03
N LEU A 419 34.05 -0.44 2.07
CA LEU A 419 33.72 -0.05 3.45
C LEU A 419 34.94 0.50 4.22
N ALA A 420 36.00 0.93 3.53
CA ALA A 420 37.21 1.48 4.15
C ALA A 420 36.95 2.82 4.86
N GLY A 421 36.00 3.61 4.36
CA GLY A 421 35.57 4.86 4.98
C GLY A 421 34.68 4.69 6.23
N ILE A 422 34.31 3.45 6.57
CA ILE A 422 33.40 3.14 7.68
C ILE A 422 34.18 2.40 8.77
N PRO A 423 34.26 2.94 10.00
CA PRO A 423 34.92 2.28 11.13
C PRO A 423 34.35 0.88 11.37
N ALA A 424 35.22 -0.07 11.71
CA ALA A 424 34.85 -1.49 11.84
C ALA A 424 33.70 -1.70 12.84
N GLU A 425 33.76 -1.00 13.97
CA GLU A 425 32.75 -0.97 15.03
C GLU A 425 31.38 -0.44 14.58
N SER A 426 31.34 0.35 13.50
CA SER A 426 30.10 0.92 12.96
C SER A 426 29.51 0.11 11.79
N ARG A 427 30.27 -0.83 11.21
CA ARG A 427 29.84 -1.60 10.03
C ARG A 427 28.59 -2.42 10.28
N ALA A 428 28.48 -3.09 11.42
CA ALA A 428 27.30 -3.89 11.77
C ALA A 428 26.01 -3.05 11.82
N SER A 429 26.10 -1.77 12.21
CA SER A 429 24.95 -0.86 12.23
C SER A 429 24.65 -0.25 10.86
N ALA A 430 25.67 0.10 10.08
CA ALA A 430 25.50 0.76 8.79
C ALA A 430 25.18 -0.22 7.65
N TYR A 431 25.72 -1.44 7.75
CA TYR A 431 25.65 -2.52 6.77
C TYR A 431 25.37 -3.88 7.46
N PRO A 432 24.23 -4.03 8.16
CA PRO A 432 23.91 -5.25 8.90
C PRO A 432 23.87 -6.50 8.03
N LEU A 433 23.30 -6.44 6.83
CA LEU A 433 23.21 -7.61 5.93
C LEU A 433 24.59 -7.99 5.40
N THR A 434 25.37 -7.01 4.94
CA THR A 434 26.73 -7.26 4.43
C THR A 434 27.60 -7.84 5.55
N THR A 435 27.51 -7.29 6.76
CA THR A 435 28.27 -7.78 7.91
C THR A 435 27.87 -9.21 8.30
N ARG A 436 26.56 -9.51 8.30
CA ARG A 436 26.06 -10.84 8.68
C ARG A 436 26.43 -11.92 7.68
N PHE A 437 26.29 -11.66 6.38
CA PHE A 437 26.44 -12.68 5.34
C PHE A 437 27.82 -12.71 4.68
N LEU A 438 28.59 -11.62 4.77
CA LEU A 438 29.88 -11.47 4.06
C LEU A 438 30.98 -11.00 5.01
N GLY A 439 30.79 -11.14 6.33
CA GLY A 439 31.70 -10.62 7.36
C GLY A 439 33.14 -11.13 7.24
N GLU A 440 33.33 -12.36 6.74
CA GLU A 440 34.66 -12.91 6.49
C GLU A 440 35.47 -12.13 5.44
N PHE A 441 34.80 -11.57 4.42
CA PHE A 441 35.42 -10.79 3.35
C PHE A 441 35.66 -9.32 3.72
N LEU A 442 35.28 -8.90 4.93
CA LEU A 442 35.47 -7.53 5.42
C LEU A 442 36.80 -7.30 6.15
N ASN A 443 37.57 -8.37 6.40
CA ASN A 443 38.75 -8.36 7.27
C ASN A 443 40.10 -8.17 6.56
#